data_AF-A0A397W9E2-F1
#
_entry.id   AF-A0A397W9E2-F1
#
_cell.length_a   1.000
_cell.length_b   1.000
_cell.length_c   1.000
_cell.angle_alpha   90.00
_cell.angle_beta   90.00
_cell.angle_gamma   90.00
#
_symmetry.space_group_name_H-M   'P 1'
#
loop_
_entity.id
_entity.type
_entity.pdbx_description
1 polymer ?
#
loop_
_entity_poly.entity_id
_entity_poly.type
_entity_poly.pdbx_seq_one_letter_code
_entity_poly.pdbx_strand_id
1 'polypeptide(L)'
;MSSDDIIDNVQPFQQIFEKNLWKDISIKFMSSNRSISTTILPPRVNLTPKLPTTNNPYEFRLLNRGTRDGFTSDSFWNLCDKQKNLVVVMKVKGTDEILGGYNPVGWDKPVSFYHSGKCKNSFIFSLKNSTVQNSILKAM
;
A
#
# COMPACT_ATOMS: atom_id res chain seq x y z
N MET A 1 -11.27 -14.08 -2.27
CA MET A 1 -10.63 -13.09 -3.14
C MET A 1 -10.45 -13.77 -4.49
N SER A 2 -11.15 -13.29 -5.51
CA SER A 2 -11.07 -13.81 -6.89
C SER A 2 -9.80 -13.31 -7.60
N SER A 3 -9.54 -13.81 -8.81
CA SER A 3 -8.50 -13.25 -9.69
C SER A 3 -8.75 -11.78 -9.99
N ASP A 4 -10.02 -11.46 -10.25
CA ASP A 4 -10.44 -10.11 -10.61
C ASP A 4 -10.24 -9.16 -9.42
N ASP A 5 -10.54 -9.61 -8.19
CA ASP A 5 -10.29 -8.82 -6.98
C ASP A 5 -8.80 -8.44 -6.84
N ILE A 6 -7.87 -9.33 -7.21
CA ILE A 6 -6.42 -9.05 -7.14
C ILE A 6 -6.02 -8.06 -8.24
N ILE A 7 -6.48 -8.28 -9.47
CA ILE A 7 -6.15 -7.44 -10.62
C ILE A 7 -6.65 -6.02 -10.39
N ASP A 8 -7.86 -5.87 -9.86
CA ASP A 8 -8.49 -4.56 -9.70
C ASP A 8 -8.03 -3.84 -8.43
N ASN A 9 -7.79 -4.57 -7.33
CA ASN A 9 -7.57 -3.98 -6.02
C ASN A 9 -6.15 -4.14 -5.45
N VAL A 10 -5.34 -5.08 -5.95
CA VAL A 10 -4.00 -5.37 -5.41
C VAL A 10 -2.89 -5.06 -6.41
N GLN A 11 -3.04 -5.44 -7.68
CA GLN A 11 -2.06 -5.19 -8.75
C GLN A 11 -1.71 -3.72 -8.93
N PRO A 12 -2.64 -2.74 -8.82
CA PRO A 12 -2.27 -1.33 -8.97
C PRO A 12 -1.19 -0.91 -7.96
N PHE A 13 -1.17 -1.57 -6.80
CA PHE A 13 -0.23 -1.30 -5.72
C PHE A 13 1.04 -2.17 -5.75
N GLN A 14 1.27 -2.97 -6.81
CA GLN A 14 2.39 -3.91 -6.88
C GLN A 14 3.77 -3.28 -6.67
N GLN A 15 3.92 -2.00 -7.04
CA GLN A 15 5.17 -1.25 -6.93
C GLN A 15 5.56 -0.96 -5.47
N ILE A 16 4.63 -1.08 -4.50
CA ILE A 16 4.96 -1.03 -3.06
C ILE A 16 5.28 -2.40 -2.47
N PHE A 17 5.39 -3.46 -3.25
CA PHE A 17 5.79 -4.74 -2.71
C PHE A 17 7.23 -5.05 -3.11
N GLU A 18 8.01 -5.51 -2.14
CA GLU A 18 9.29 -6.15 -2.43
C GLU A 18 9.07 -7.27 -3.44
N LYS A 19 10.02 -7.47 -4.36
CA LYS A 19 9.89 -8.46 -5.44
C LYS A 19 9.56 -9.87 -4.92
N ASN A 20 10.13 -10.25 -3.78
CA ASN A 20 9.87 -11.55 -3.15
C ASN A 20 8.44 -11.62 -2.59
N LEU A 21 7.97 -10.53 -1.97
CA LEU A 21 6.60 -10.45 -1.43
C LEU A 21 5.56 -10.49 -2.55
N TRP A 22 5.75 -9.75 -3.64
CA TRP A 22 4.85 -9.79 -4.79
C TRP A 22 4.78 -11.18 -5.44
N LYS A 23 5.96 -11.80 -5.63
CA LYS A 23 6.08 -13.17 -6.12
C LYS A 23 5.32 -14.14 -5.23
N ASP A 24 5.42 -13.99 -3.92
CA ASP A 24 4.76 -14.88 -2.97
C ASP A 24 3.25 -14.69 -2.88
N ILE A 25 2.77 -13.44 -2.94
CA ILE A 25 1.33 -13.13 -3.09
C ILE A 25 0.80 -13.81 -4.36
N SER A 26 1.54 -13.68 -5.47
CA SER A 26 1.18 -14.27 -6.76
C SER A 26 1.17 -15.80 -6.72
N ILE A 27 2.17 -16.42 -6.09
CA ILE A 27 2.25 -17.88 -5.91
C ILE A 27 1.10 -18.39 -5.03
N LYS A 28 0.84 -17.72 -3.90
CA LYS A 28 -0.24 -18.10 -2.97
C LYS A 28 -1.61 -17.99 -3.63
N PHE A 29 -1.75 -17.03 -4.55
CA PHE A 29 -2.94 -16.87 -5.35
C PHE A 29 -3.11 -18.00 -6.38
N MET A 30 -2.08 -18.27 -7.19
CA MET A 30 -2.12 -19.32 -8.21
C MET A 30 -2.17 -20.74 -7.61
N SER A 31 -1.66 -20.92 -6.40
CA SER A 31 -1.62 -22.20 -5.71
C SER A 31 -1.57 -21.97 -4.20
N SER A 32 -2.74 -21.99 -3.57
CA SER A 32 -2.90 -21.77 -2.12
C SER A 32 -2.07 -22.73 -1.25
N ASN A 33 -1.67 -23.89 -1.78
CA ASN A 33 -0.88 -24.90 -1.07
C ASN A 33 0.64 -24.71 -1.15
N ARG A 34 1.14 -23.78 -1.97
CA ARG A 34 2.58 -23.53 -2.06
C ARG A 34 3.07 -22.70 -0.88
N SER A 35 4.25 -23.06 -0.39
CA SER A 35 4.96 -22.30 0.65
C SER A 35 5.50 -20.99 0.06
N ILE A 36 5.44 -19.96 0.89
CA ILE A 36 5.94 -18.60 0.63
C ILE A 36 7.37 -18.54 1.15
N SER A 37 8.30 -17.88 0.44
CA SER A 37 9.70 -17.75 0.91
C SER A 37 9.97 -16.45 1.67
N THR A 38 9.07 -15.46 1.59
CA THR A 38 9.22 -14.17 2.25
C THR A 38 9.20 -14.31 3.76
N THR A 39 10.27 -13.86 4.41
CA THR A 39 10.31 -13.66 5.86
C THR A 39 9.50 -12.42 6.22
N ILE A 40 8.32 -12.64 6.83
CA ILE A 40 7.56 -11.54 7.44
C ILE A 40 8.32 -11.15 8.71
N LEU A 41 8.96 -9.99 8.68
CA LEU A 41 9.58 -9.44 9.89
C LEU A 41 8.48 -9.15 10.91
N PRO A 42 8.73 -9.40 12.20
CA PRO A 42 7.76 -9.06 13.24
C PRO A 42 7.47 -7.55 13.22
N PRO A 43 6.26 -7.13 13.63
CA PRO A 43 5.92 -5.71 13.79
C PRO A 43 7.00 -5.03 14.64
N ARG A 44 7.68 -4.03 14.08
CA ARG A 44 8.64 -3.22 14.83
C ARG A 44 7.86 -2.11 15.53
N VAL A 45 7.42 -2.38 16.76
CA VAL A 45 6.74 -1.40 17.62
C VAL A 45 7.80 -0.65 18.43
N ASN A 46 8.50 0.29 17.79
CA ASN A 46 9.40 1.20 18.51
C ASN A 46 9.04 2.65 18.19
N LEU A 47 7.84 3.07 18.56
CA LEU A 47 7.48 4.48 18.59
C LEU A 47 6.59 4.71 19.82
N THR A 48 7.12 5.34 20.86
CA THR A 48 6.38 6.34 21.62
C THR A 48 6.42 7.61 20.76
N PRO A 49 5.48 7.81 19.82
CA PRO A 49 5.59 8.96 18.94
C PRO A 49 5.15 10.14 19.77
N LYS A 50 6.11 10.94 20.24
CA LYS A 50 5.84 12.34 20.51
C LYS A 50 5.58 12.97 19.15
N LEU A 51 4.34 12.87 18.67
CA LEU A 51 3.92 13.50 17.43
C LEU A 51 4.25 14.99 17.56
N PRO A 52 5.02 15.58 16.62
CA PRO A 52 5.34 16.99 16.70
C PRO A 52 4.04 17.79 16.76
N THR A 53 3.92 18.62 17.79
CA THR A 53 2.80 19.51 18.00
C THR A 53 2.70 20.48 16.81
N THR A 54 1.61 20.34 16.06
CA THR A 54 0.94 21.33 15.19
C THR A 54 1.66 21.99 14.01
N ASN A 55 2.95 21.75 13.77
CA ASN A 55 3.65 22.29 12.58
C ASN A 55 4.04 21.19 11.59
N ASN A 56 3.06 20.65 10.87
CA ASN A 56 3.34 19.79 9.72
C ASN A 56 3.76 20.67 8.53
N PRO A 57 4.99 20.57 8.00
CA PRO A 57 5.44 21.38 6.87
C PRO A 57 4.84 20.94 5.53
N TYR A 58 4.09 19.83 5.51
CA TYR A 58 3.51 19.26 4.30
C TYR A 58 2.07 19.69 4.10
N GLU A 59 1.76 20.12 2.88
CA GLU A 59 0.40 20.33 2.41
C GLU A 59 -0.10 19.06 1.70
N PHE A 60 -1.25 18.54 2.12
CA PHE A 60 -1.87 17.39 1.47
C PHE A 60 -2.96 17.84 0.51
N ARG A 61 -2.78 17.51 -0.77
CA ARG A 61 -3.82 17.68 -1.80
C ARG A 61 -4.51 16.35 -2.05
N LEU A 62 -5.82 16.29 -1.82
CA LEU A 62 -6.63 15.12 -2.16
C LEU A 62 -6.75 14.97 -3.67
N LEU A 63 -6.14 13.93 -4.24
CA LEU A 63 -6.27 13.60 -5.66
C LEU A 63 -7.52 12.77 -5.91
N ASN A 64 -7.61 11.58 -5.31
CA ASN A 64 -8.69 10.63 -5.48
C ASN A 64 -9.32 10.27 -4.12
N ARG A 65 -10.65 10.11 -4.11
CA ARG A 65 -11.42 9.55 -2.99
C ARG A 65 -12.48 8.59 -3.52
N GLY A 66 -12.41 7.31 -3.16
CA GLY A 66 -13.31 6.28 -3.70
C GLY A 66 -14.81 6.58 -3.57
N THR A 67 -15.25 7.22 -2.48
CA THR A 67 -16.67 7.62 -2.31
C THR A 67 -17.11 8.79 -3.19
N ARG A 68 -16.16 9.54 -3.79
CA ARG A 68 -16.40 10.65 -4.71
C ARG A 68 -16.15 10.24 -6.17
N ASP A 69 -15.04 9.54 -6.41
CA ASP A 69 -14.49 9.29 -7.74
C ASP A 69 -14.67 7.83 -8.19
N GLY A 70 -15.22 6.96 -7.34
CA GLY A 70 -15.37 5.53 -7.59
C GLY A 70 -14.16 4.70 -7.13
N PHE A 71 -14.43 3.44 -6.80
CA PHE A 71 -13.42 2.45 -6.38
C PHE A 71 -12.96 1.61 -7.57
N THR A 72 -12.50 2.26 -8.65
CA THR A 72 -11.98 1.55 -9.84
C THR A 72 -10.51 1.89 -10.06
N SER A 73 -9.78 0.95 -10.67
CA SER A 73 -8.39 1.15 -11.08
C SER A 73 -8.25 2.37 -12.01
N ASP A 74 -9.20 2.57 -12.92
CA ASP A 74 -9.20 3.73 -13.83
C ASP A 74 -9.35 5.05 -13.08
N SER A 75 -10.26 5.14 -12.10
CA SER A 75 -10.40 6.35 -11.28
C SER A 75 -9.13 6.69 -10.50
N PHE A 76 -8.37 5.68 -10.08
CA PHE A 76 -7.06 5.88 -9.46
C PHE A 76 -6.02 6.36 -10.48
N TRP A 77 -5.81 5.61 -11.56
CA TRP A 77 -4.74 5.91 -12.52
C TRP A 77 -4.92 7.22 -13.26
N ASN A 78 -6.16 7.62 -13.56
CA ASN A 78 -6.44 8.90 -14.22
C ASN A 78 -5.95 10.11 -13.42
N LEU A 79 -5.80 9.98 -12.10
CA LEU A 79 -5.42 11.07 -11.19
C LEU A 79 -4.04 10.87 -10.55
N CYS A 80 -3.60 9.62 -10.39
CA CYS A 80 -2.40 9.26 -9.63
C CYS A 80 -1.22 8.84 -10.52
N ASP A 81 -1.41 8.59 -11.82
CA ASP A 81 -0.31 8.22 -12.73
C ASP A 81 0.79 9.29 -12.70
N LYS A 82 2.03 8.85 -12.49
CA LYS A 82 3.26 9.66 -12.40
C LYS A 82 3.27 10.71 -11.28
N GLN A 83 2.29 10.69 -10.38
CA GLN A 83 2.25 11.60 -9.22
C GLN A 83 3.27 11.13 -8.17
N LYS A 84 4.23 12.02 -7.86
CA LYS A 84 5.27 11.80 -6.84
C LYS A 84 4.76 12.14 -5.45
N ASN A 85 5.46 11.66 -4.42
CA ASN A 85 5.13 11.89 -3.01
C ASN A 85 3.67 11.53 -2.68
N LEU A 86 3.19 10.41 -3.22
CA LEU A 86 1.80 10.00 -3.07
C LEU A 86 1.63 9.12 -1.83
N VAL A 87 0.67 9.50 -0.97
CA VAL A 87 0.16 8.66 0.12
C VAL A 87 -1.18 8.07 -0.31
N VAL A 88 -1.33 6.75 -0.18
CA VAL A 88 -2.60 6.05 -0.37
C VAL A 88 -3.10 5.55 0.98
N VAL A 89 -4.38 5.78 1.26
CA VAL A 89 -5.05 5.36 2.50
C VAL A 89 -6.34 4.63 2.13
N MET A 90 -6.53 3.44 2.68
CA MET A 90 -7.66 2.55 2.40
C MET A 90 -8.26 2.06 3.71
N LYS A 91 -9.59 2.15 3.86
CA LYS A 91 -10.32 1.51 4.97
C LYS A 91 -10.87 0.16 4.51
N VAL A 92 -10.60 -0.89 5.29
CA VAL A 92 -11.11 -2.23 5.00
C VAL A 92 -12.60 -2.30 5.36
N LYS A 93 -13.43 -2.78 4.44
CA LYS A 93 -14.88 -2.88 4.64
C LYS A 93 -15.21 -3.84 5.78
N GLY A 94 -16.09 -3.43 6.68
CA GLY A 94 -16.53 -4.25 7.82
C GLY A 94 -15.53 -4.35 8.96
N THR A 95 -14.43 -3.58 8.92
CA THR A 95 -13.46 -3.49 10.01
C THR A 95 -13.02 -2.03 10.24
N ASP A 96 -12.28 -1.80 11.31
CA ASP A 96 -11.58 -0.52 11.57
C ASP A 96 -10.10 -0.56 11.15
N GLU A 97 -9.73 -1.53 10.31
CA GLU A 97 -8.38 -1.60 9.76
C GLU A 97 -8.20 -0.56 8.65
N ILE A 98 -7.12 0.19 8.75
CA ILE A 98 -6.64 1.13 7.74
C ILE A 98 -5.35 0.56 7.16
N LEU A 99 -5.32 0.40 5.85
CA LEU A 99 -4.12 0.03 5.10
C LEU A 99 -3.66 1.22 4.29
N GLY A 100 -2.37 1.27 3.96
CA GLY A 100 -1.89 2.29 3.06
C GLY A 100 -0.40 2.21 2.80
N GLY A 101 0.10 3.23 2.13
CA GLY A 101 1.51 3.36 1.87
C GLY A 101 1.87 4.70 1.28
N TYR A 102 3.15 5.00 1.29
CA TYR A 102 3.75 6.18 0.70
C TYR A 102 4.76 5.78 -0.36
N ASN A 103 4.74 6.50 -1.48
CA ASN A 103 5.73 6.35 -2.53
C ASN A 103 6.22 7.73 -3.02
N PRO A 104 7.49 8.10 -2.74
CA PRO A 104 8.06 9.38 -3.17
C PRO A 104 8.34 9.46 -4.67
N VAL A 105 8.68 8.34 -5.32
CA VAL A 105 8.97 8.34 -6.77
C VAL A 105 7.70 8.28 -7.61
N GLY A 106 6.56 8.07 -6.96
CA GLY A 106 5.26 8.00 -7.60
C GLY A 106 4.93 6.64 -8.16
N TRP A 107 3.77 6.59 -8.80
CA TRP A 107 3.14 5.37 -9.28
C TRP A 107 2.94 5.45 -10.77
N ASP A 108 3.59 4.56 -11.52
CA ASP A 108 3.40 4.49 -12.95
C ASP A 108 2.30 3.48 -13.27
N LYS A 109 1.35 3.85 -14.13
CA LYS A 109 0.35 2.89 -14.62
C LYS A 109 1.08 1.71 -15.24
N PRO A 110 0.92 0.48 -14.71
CA PRO A 110 1.70 -0.65 -15.18
C PRO A 110 1.32 -0.99 -16.61
N VAL A 111 2.30 -0.89 -17.51
CA VAL A 111 2.14 -1.32 -18.92
C VAL A 111 2.23 -2.85 -19.05
N SER A 112 2.75 -3.54 -18.02
CA SER A 112 2.85 -5.00 -17.93
C SER A 112 2.94 -5.48 -16.47
N PHE A 113 2.83 -6.79 -16.25
CA PHE A 113 2.92 -7.45 -14.93
C PHE A 113 4.30 -7.33 -14.24
N TYR A 114 5.32 -6.79 -14.91
CA TYR A 114 6.71 -6.78 -14.43
C TYR A 114 7.29 -5.37 -14.25
N HIS A 115 6.47 -4.40 -13.84
CA HIS A 115 6.98 -3.06 -13.52
C HIS A 115 7.58 -3.02 -12.11
N SER A 116 8.89 -2.88 -12.02
CA SER A 116 9.59 -2.70 -10.73
C SER A 116 10.40 -1.40 -10.73
N GLY A 117 9.89 -0.38 -10.05
CA GLY A 117 10.67 0.80 -9.65
C GLY A 117 11.41 0.51 -8.35
N LYS A 118 12.66 0.96 -8.21
CA LYS A 118 13.39 0.89 -6.92
C LYS A 118 13.15 2.19 -6.15
N CYS A 119 12.63 2.09 -4.93
CA CYS A 119 12.51 3.21 -4.01
C CYS A 119 12.82 2.73 -2.59
N LYS A 120 13.76 3.40 -1.91
CA LYS A 120 14.17 3.08 -0.52
C LYS A 120 13.39 3.85 0.55
N ASN A 121 12.62 4.86 0.11
CA ASN A 121 11.91 5.78 0.98
C ASN A 121 10.40 5.55 0.93
N SER A 122 9.97 4.45 0.31
CA SER A 122 8.58 4.01 0.30
C SER A 122 8.31 3.13 1.52
N PHE A 123 7.08 3.20 2.01
CA PHE A 123 6.64 2.37 3.12
C PHE A 123 5.20 1.95 2.94
N ILE A 124 4.85 0.78 3.45
CA ILE A 124 3.46 0.36 3.68
C ILE A 124 3.15 0.45 5.16
N PHE A 125 1.88 0.73 5.46
CA PHE A 125 1.38 0.69 6.82
C PHE A 125 0.05 -0.05 6.92
N SER A 126 -0.17 -0.67 8.09
CA SER A 126 -1.47 -1.14 8.57
C SER A 126 -1.69 -0.56 9.96
N LEU A 127 -2.84 0.05 10.18
CA LEU A 127 -3.30 0.58 11.46
C LEU A 127 -4.58 -0.15 11.86
N LYS A 128 -4.64 -0.69 13.07
CA LYS A 128 -5.84 -1.28 13.65
C LYS A 128 -6.22 -0.52 14.91
N ASN A 129 -7.51 -0.20 15.06
CA ASN A 129 -8.06 0.27 16.34
C ASN A 129 -8.02 -0.94 17.30
N SER A 130 -7.24 -0.96 18.38
CA SER A 130 -7.43 -0.25 19.64
C SER A 130 -6.11 0.11 20.36
N THR A 131 -4.96 0.01 19.68
CA THR A 131 -3.65 0.46 20.19
C THR A 131 -2.65 0.58 19.05
N VAL A 132 -1.84 1.65 19.03
CA VAL A 132 -0.68 1.83 18.12
C VAL A 132 0.25 0.60 18.14
N GLN A 133 0.22 -0.18 19.22
CA GLN A 133 0.97 -1.43 19.39
C GLN A 133 0.72 -2.48 18.30
N ASN A 134 -0.44 -2.47 17.62
CA ASN A 134 -0.74 -3.43 16.55
C ASN A 134 -0.52 -2.86 15.15
N SER A 135 0.06 -1.66 15.05
CA SER A 135 0.34 -1.02 13.77
C SER A 135 1.64 -1.58 13.17
N ILE A 136 1.60 -1.92 11.90
CA ILE A 136 2.78 -2.40 11.15
C ILE A 136 3.23 -1.27 10.23
N LEU A 137 4.49 -0.87 10.36
CA LEU A 137 5.18 -0.02 9.40
C LEU A 137 6.32 -0.84 8.78
N LYS A 138 6.31 -1.00 7.47
CA LYS A 138 7.40 -1.63 6.73
C LYS A 138 7.94 -0.66 5.69
N ALA A 139 9.15 -0.16 5.92
CA ALA A 139 9.95 0.51 4.90
C ALA A 139 10.57 -0.56 3.99
N MET A 140 10.66 -0.28 2.69
CA MET A 140 11.27 -1.18 1.70
C MET A 140 12.58 -0.67 1.14
#